data_AF-A0A968U836-F1
#
_entry.id   AF-A0A968U836-F1
#
_cell.length_a   1.000
_cell.length_b   1.000
_cell.length_c   1.000
_cell.angle_alpha   90.00
_cell.angle_beta   90.00
_cell.angle_gamma   90.00
#
_symmetry.space_group_name_H-M   'P 1'
#
loop_
_entity.id
_entity.type
_entity.pdbx_description
1 polymer ?
#
loop_
_entity_poly.entity_id
_entity_poly.type
_entity_poly.pdbx_seq_one_letter_code
_entity_poly.pdbx_strand_id
1 'polypeptide(L)'
;MVQTQPSRLTFHRYLTYDDGTDNRYELVGGQLVAMTPPTWQHVLIARFLERLFESAISELGTDGTALQGPGQQIDDMTLSRPPRR
;
A
#
# COMPACT_ATOMS: atom_id res chain seq x y z
N MET A 1 -25.70 -11.63 19.32
CA MET A 1 -24.23 -11.60 19.11
C MET A 1 -23.81 -10.14 19.14
N VAL A 2 -23.08 -9.71 20.18
CA VAL A 2 -22.59 -8.33 20.27
C VAL A 2 -21.35 -8.24 19.40
N GLN A 3 -21.45 -7.56 18.25
CA GLN A 3 -20.27 -7.17 17.48
C GLN A 3 -19.63 -5.98 18.21
N THR A 4 -18.65 -6.27 19.06
CA THR A 4 -17.78 -5.25 19.64
C THR A 4 -17.02 -4.60 18.51
N GLN A 5 -17.33 -3.34 18.18
CA GLN A 5 -16.57 -2.55 17.23
C GLN A 5 -15.12 -2.49 17.73
N PRO A 6 -14.12 -3.03 16.99
CA PRO A 6 -12.74 -2.97 17.44
C PRO A 6 -12.34 -1.49 17.55
N SER A 7 -11.68 -1.13 18.66
CA SER A 7 -11.04 0.16 18.81
C SER A 7 -10.17 0.45 17.59
N ARG A 8 -10.28 1.66 17.02
CA ARG A 8 -9.47 2.08 15.86
C ARG A 8 -7.99 1.80 16.12
N LEU A 9 -7.35 1.06 15.22
CA LEU A 9 -5.94 0.72 15.29
C LEU A 9 -5.09 1.93 14.92
N THR A 10 -4.03 2.20 15.69
CA THR A 10 -3.06 3.25 15.38
C THR A 10 -1.98 2.71 14.43
N PHE A 11 -1.34 3.60 13.66
CA PHE A 11 -0.27 3.19 12.74
C PHE A 11 0.87 2.44 13.44
N HIS A 12 1.31 2.91 14.61
CA HIS A 12 2.35 2.23 15.39
C HIS A 12 1.96 0.80 15.80
N ARG A 13 0.69 0.59 16.16
CA ARG A 13 0.16 -0.75 16.48
C ARG A 13 0.03 -1.63 15.25
N TYR A 14 -0.27 -1.04 14.10
CA TYR A 14 -0.30 -1.73 12.81
C TYR A 14 1.08 -2.23 12.38
N LEU A 15 2.14 -1.45 12.59
CA LEU A 15 3.52 -1.86 12.22
C LEU A 15 3.99 -3.14 12.96
N THR A 16 3.41 -3.43 14.11
CA THR A 16 3.71 -4.64 14.90
C THR A 16 2.53 -5.61 14.96
N TYR A 17 1.53 -5.44 14.10
CA TYR A 17 0.36 -6.32 14.05
C TYR A 17 0.74 -7.65 13.40
N ASP A 18 0.40 -8.73 14.08
CA ASP A 18 0.56 -10.11 13.62
C ASP A 18 -0.65 -10.91 14.15
N ASP A 19 -1.39 -11.55 13.24
CA ASP A 19 -2.53 -12.40 13.56
C ASP A 19 -2.19 -13.91 13.54
N GLY A 20 -0.90 -14.23 13.43
CA GLY A 20 -0.38 -15.59 13.33
C GLY A 20 -0.58 -16.22 11.95
N THR A 21 -0.97 -15.43 10.94
CA THR A 21 -1.16 -15.87 9.57
C THR A 21 -0.25 -15.12 8.60
N ASP A 22 -0.21 -15.55 7.33
CA ASP A 22 0.52 -14.86 6.26
C ASP A 22 -0.34 -13.81 5.53
N ASN A 23 -1.44 -13.38 6.16
CA ASN A 23 -2.32 -12.36 5.58
C ASN A 23 -1.64 -10.99 5.59
N ARG A 24 -1.77 -10.25 4.50
CA ARG A 24 -1.35 -8.85 4.42
C ARG A 24 -2.55 -7.94 4.58
N TYR A 25 -2.35 -6.83 5.28
CA TYR A 25 -3.41 -5.86 5.57
C TYR A 25 -2.98 -4.45 5.20
N GLU A 26 -3.93 -3.64 4.77
CA GLU A 26 -3.80 -2.18 4.67
C GLU A 26 -4.53 -1.52 5.85
N LEU A 27 -3.95 -0.46 6.42
CA LEU A 27 -4.59 0.32 7.47
C LEU A 27 -5.40 1.47 6.86
N VAL A 28 -6.73 1.34 6.84
CA VAL A 28 -7.65 2.33 6.25
C VAL A 28 -8.54 2.90 7.35
N GLY A 29 -8.38 4.19 7.67
CA GLY A 29 -9.21 4.86 8.69
C GLY A 29 -9.13 4.23 10.09
N GLY A 30 -8.01 3.58 10.41
CA GLY A 30 -7.82 2.82 11.65
C GLY A 30 -8.41 1.40 11.64
N GLN A 31 -8.75 0.86 10.47
CA GLN A 31 -9.21 -0.52 10.29
C GLN A 31 -8.23 -1.32 9.44
N LEU A 32 -8.07 -2.60 9.75
CA LEU A 32 -7.29 -3.53 8.95
C LEU A 32 -8.14 -4.08 7.81
N VAL A 33 -7.75 -3.79 6.58
CA VAL A 33 -8.39 -4.30 5.37
C VAL A 33 -7.49 -5.36 4.76
N ALA A 34 -7.95 -6.60 4.68
CA ALA A 34 -7.16 -7.70 4.12
C ALA A 34 -6.91 -7.48 2.62
N MET A 35 -5.65 -7.59 2.21
CA MET A 35 -5.27 -7.60 0.80
C MET A 35 -5.49 -8.99 0.23
N THR A 36 -6.14 -9.06 -0.93
CA THR A 36 -6.20 -10.31 -1.69
C THR A 36 -4.79 -10.68 -2.19
N PRO A 37 -4.34 -11.94 -2.04
CA PRO A 37 -3.08 -12.38 -2.60
C PRO A 37 -3.03 -12.13 -4.11
N PRO A 38 -1.90 -11.62 -4.65
CA PRO A 38 -1.79 -11.37 -6.07
C PRO A 38 -1.79 -12.70 -6.85
N THR A 39 -2.53 -12.73 -7.96
CA THR A 39 -2.41 -13.84 -8.93
C THR A 39 -1.10 -13.74 -9.70
N TRP A 40 -0.67 -14.83 -10.34
CA TRP A 40 0.50 -14.79 -11.23
C TRP A 40 0.39 -13.73 -12.33
N GLN A 41 -0.80 -13.55 -12.91
CA GLN A 41 -1.04 -12.51 -13.91
C GLN A 41 -0.82 -11.10 -13.35
N HIS A 42 -1.29 -10.84 -12.12
CA HIS A 42 -1.02 -9.57 -11.43
C HIS A 42 0.48 -9.33 -11.29
N VAL A 43 1.24 -10.35 -10.86
CA VAL A 43 2.70 -10.25 -10.72
C VAL A 43 3.38 -9.92 -12.05
N LEU A 44 2.98 -10.58 -13.14
CA LEU A 44 3.56 -10.34 -14.46
C LEU A 44 3.26 -8.92 -14.98
N ILE A 45 2.04 -8.44 -14.79
CA ILE A 45 1.66 -7.06 -15.19
C ILE A 45 2.45 -6.04 -14.38
N ALA A 46 2.52 -6.20 -13.05
CA ALA A 46 3.27 -5.28 -12.20
C ALA A 46 4.76 -5.23 -12.58
N ARG A 47 5.38 -6.38 -12.86
CA ARG A 47 6.78 -6.47 -13.34
C ARG A 47 7.01 -5.86 -14.72
N PHE A 48 6.00 -5.90 -15.59
CA PHE A 48 6.06 -5.21 -16.87
C PHE A 48 6.03 -3.68 -16.67
N LEU A 49 5.12 -3.18 -15.83
CA LEU A 49 4.99 -1.75 -15.55
C LEU A 49 6.21 -1.18 -14.82
N GLU A 50 6.75 -1.89 -13.84
CA GLU A 50 7.98 -1.51 -13.13
C GLU A 50 9.13 -1.26 -14.12
N ARG A 51 9.38 -2.20 -15.03
CA ARG A 51 10.42 -2.06 -16.06
C ARG A 51 10.16 -0.91 -17.02
N LEU A 52 8.89 -0.71 -17.41
CA LEU A 52 8.51 0.39 -18.28
C LEU A 52 8.80 1.75 -17.62
N PHE A 53 8.45 1.89 -16.33
CA PHE A 53 8.71 3.13 -15.58
C PHE A 53 10.20 3.35 -15.32
N GLU A 54 10.97 2.31 -14.97
CA GLU A 54 12.42 2.42 -14.82
C GLU A 54 13.09 2.90 -16.12
N SER A 55 12.68 2.37 -17.29
CA SER A 55 13.17 2.85 -18.60
C SER A 55 12.87 4.33 -18.78
N ALA A 56 11.62 4.75 -18.54
CA ALA A 56 11.20 6.14 -18.70
C ALA A 56 11.93 7.10 -17.73
N ILE A 57 12.12 6.69 -16.47
CA ILE A 57 12.87 7.46 -15.46
C ILE A 57 14.32 7.66 -15.90
N SER A 58 14.95 6.59 -16.41
CA SER A 58 16.31 6.64 -16.94
C SER A 58 16.41 7.55 -18.16
N GLU A 59 15.45 7.51 -19.08
CA GLU A 59 15.42 8.37 -20.28
C GLU A 59 15.21 9.84 -19.93
N LEU A 60 14.41 10.13 -18.91
CA LEU A 60 14.17 11.49 -18.42
C LEU A 60 15.33 12.04 -17.56
N GLY A 61 16.28 11.19 -17.15
CA GLY A 61 17.41 11.59 -16.31
C GLY A 61 17.01 12.06 -14.91
N THR A 62 15.94 11.48 -14.35
CA THR A 62 15.43 11.82 -13.01
C THR A 62 15.89 10.83 -11.95
N ASP A 63 16.00 11.28 -10.70
CA ASP A 63 16.40 10.43 -9.56
C ASP A 63 15.27 9.53 -9.03
N GLY A 64 14.24 9.27 -9.85
CA GLY A 64 13.10 8.42 -9.49
C GLY A 64 13.47 6.93 -9.43
N THR A 65 12.60 6.12 -8.84
CA THR A 65 12.64 4.66 -8.98
C THR A 65 11.21 4.12 -8.96
N ALA A 66 10.95 3.01 -9.64
CA ALA A 66 9.69 2.30 -9.62
C ALA A 66 9.78 1.10 -8.68
N LEU A 67 8.80 0.95 -7.79
CA LEU A 67 8.75 -0.12 -6.80
C LEU A 67 7.38 -0.80 -6.80
N GLN A 68 7.38 -2.14 -6.74
CA GLN A 68 6.17 -2.93 -6.55
C GLN A 68 5.99 -3.31 -5.08
N GLY A 69 4.77 -3.14 -4.56
CA GLY A 69 4.38 -3.56 -3.22
C GLY A 69 4.99 -2.81 -2.02
N PRO A 70 5.48 -1.55 -2.13
CA PRO A 70 5.84 -0.81 -0.93
C PRO A 70 4.58 -0.47 -0.13
N GLY A 71 4.65 -0.57 1.20
CA GLY A 71 3.65 0.04 2.08
C GLY A 71 3.82 1.55 2.06
N GLN A 72 2.73 2.30 1.86
CA GLN A 72 2.75 3.76 1.93
C GLN A 72 1.93 4.22 3.14
N GLN A 73 2.57 4.97 4.03
CA GLN A 73 1.85 5.74 5.03
C GLN A 73 1.39 7.05 4.40
N ILE A 74 0.08 7.32 4.48
CA ILE A 74 -0.50 8.60 4.07
C ILE A 74 -0.84 9.34 5.36
N ASP A 75 -0.16 10.46 5.61
CA ASP A 75 -0.46 11.29 6.77
C ASP A 75 -1.77 12.07 6.56
N ASP A 76 -2.45 12.45 7.66
CA ASP A 76 -3.70 13.22 7.62
C ASP A 76 -3.59 14.52 6.79
N MET A 77 -2.40 15.12 6.71
CA MET A 77 -2.14 16.32 5.90
C MET A 77 -2.28 16.07 4.39
N THR A 78 -2.07 14.84 3.93
CA THR A 78 -2.14 14.48 2.51
C THR A 78 -3.57 14.28 2.02
N LEU A 79 -4.49 13.87 2.91
CA LEU A 79 -5.93 13.73 2.61
C LEU A 79 -6.63 15.08 2.37
N SER A 80 -6.04 16.19 2.82
CA SER A 80 -6.54 17.56 2.61
C SER A 80 -6.02 18.27 1.35
N ARG A 81 -5.13 17.64 0.55
CA ARG A 81 -4.69 18.26 -0.72
C ARG A 81 -5.76 18.02 -1.79
N PRO A 82 -6.31 19.07 -2.41
CA PRO A 82 -7.16 18.88 -3.58
C PRO A 82 -6.35 18.20 -4.69
N PRO A 83 -6.98 17.39 -5.56
CA PRO A 83 -6.29 16.78 -6.69
C PRO A 83 -5.61 17.89 -7.49
N ARG A 84 -4.30 17.75 -7.74
CA ARG A 84 -3.61 18.67 -8.65
C ARG A 84 -4.26 18.50 -10.02
N ARG A 85 -4.95 19.55 -10.48
CA ARG A 85 -5.47 19.67 -11.84
C ARG A 85 -4.32 19.74 -12.83
#